data_AF-A0A0K1PMN8-F1
#
_entry.id   AF-A0A0K1PMN8-F1
#
_cell.length_a   1.000
_cell.length_b   1.000
_cell.length_c   1.000
_cell.angle_alpha   90.00
_cell.angle_beta   90.00
_cell.angle_gamma   90.00
#
_symmetry.space_group_name_H-M   'P 1'
#
loop_
_entity.id
_entity.type
_entity.pdbx_description
1 polymer ?
#
loop_
_entity_poly.entity_id
_entity_poly.type
_entity_poly.pdbx_seq_one_letter_code
_entity_poly.pdbx_strand_id
1 'polypeptide(L)'
;MPSAFLRPLRSPFLVVFTVLAGTFALPACAAQTETEEVGAGEGAIGADAYAAYVDFVNAEGGSVRSGEVTVLGLRGVDFDGNHHPTRFAHAFDDTFVVLKADKTVERFHGSTHPFEVTGVAGVPDVDGDGQPDIGLIRPGSYKVQARAKKVANVASYLVTTDGKNSIPSWRDTNHDGIIDEQEKEASEARATASTDILFHQGEGGAPPAVGCQVLSAVEMPKFIRAVGGAGANFRYVLVDVTDRNVADLPR
;
A
#
# COMPACT_ATOMS: atom_id res chain seq x y z
N MET A 1 33.01 22.03 -54.56
CA MET A 1 31.79 22.16 -55.42
C MET A 1 32.13 21.56 -56.78
N PRO A 2 31.27 20.78 -57.47
CA PRO A 2 29.82 20.49 -57.31
C PRO A 2 29.56 19.02 -56.84
N SER A 3 28.49 18.68 -56.11
CA SER A 3 27.04 18.61 -56.41
C SER A 3 26.61 17.56 -57.44
N ALA A 4 25.50 16.89 -57.08
CA ALA A 4 24.52 16.13 -57.88
C ALA A 4 24.71 14.59 -57.95
N PHE A 5 23.69 13.73 -57.90
CA PHE A 5 22.29 13.74 -57.43
C PHE A 5 21.77 12.27 -57.62
N LEU A 6 20.67 11.91 -56.93
CA LEU A 6 19.66 10.89 -57.30
C LEU A 6 19.85 9.40 -56.92
N ARG A 7 18.94 8.95 -56.03
CA ARG A 7 18.33 7.61 -56.02
C ARG A 7 17.27 7.51 -57.15
N PRO A 8 16.87 6.29 -57.58
CA PRO A 8 15.55 5.83 -57.13
C PRO A 8 15.34 4.30 -56.95
N LEU A 9 14.36 4.02 -56.08
CA LEU A 9 13.27 3.03 -56.14
C LEU A 9 13.57 1.55 -56.44
N ARG A 10 13.33 0.70 -55.43
CA ARG A 10 12.59 -0.56 -55.62
C ARG A 10 11.60 -0.78 -54.47
N SER A 11 10.33 -0.85 -54.84
CA SER A 11 9.21 -1.27 -53.99
C SER A 11 9.33 -2.73 -53.56
N PRO A 12 8.67 -3.09 -52.45
CA PRO A 12 7.83 -4.27 -52.52
C PRO A 12 6.41 -4.01 -51.98
N PHE A 13 5.44 -4.44 -52.78
CA PHE A 13 4.15 -5.00 -52.42
C PHE A 13 3.44 -4.48 -51.15
N LEU A 14 2.44 -3.64 -51.38
CA LEU A 14 1.31 -3.45 -50.48
C LEU A 14 0.39 -4.68 -50.59
N VAL A 15 0.36 -5.52 -49.56
CA VAL A 15 -0.70 -6.53 -49.39
C VAL A 15 -1.76 -5.90 -48.49
N VAL A 16 -2.93 -5.63 -49.06
CA VAL A 16 -4.12 -5.18 -48.33
C VAL A 16 -4.81 -6.41 -47.76
N PHE A 17 -4.68 -6.64 -46.45
CA PHE A 17 -5.57 -7.55 -45.73
C PHE A 17 -6.72 -6.73 -45.15
N THR A 18 -7.90 -6.90 -45.74
CA THR A 18 -9.16 -6.47 -45.15
C THR A 18 -9.51 -7.44 -44.03
N VAL A 19 -9.26 -7.05 -42.78
CA VAL A 19 -9.77 -7.79 -41.61
C VAL A 19 -11.21 -7.32 -41.38
N LEU A 20 -12.18 -8.20 -41.65
CA LEU A 20 -13.55 -8.01 -41.21
C LEU A 20 -13.59 -7.96 -39.67
N ALA A 21 -14.16 -6.88 -39.14
CA ALA A 21 -14.52 -6.77 -37.74
C ALA A 21 -15.63 -7.78 -37.40
N GLY A 22 -15.24 -8.93 -36.84
CA GLY A 22 -16.13 -9.87 -36.19
C GLY A 22 -16.26 -9.48 -34.72
N THR A 23 -17.40 -8.89 -34.35
CA THR A 23 -17.77 -8.62 -32.96
C THR A 23 -18.08 -9.94 -32.26
N PHE A 24 -17.08 -10.55 -31.62
CA PHE A 24 -17.32 -11.61 -30.65
C PHE A 24 -17.60 -10.97 -29.30
N ALA A 25 -18.88 -10.88 -28.95
CA ALA A 25 -19.31 -10.67 -27.58
C ALA A 25 -18.99 -11.96 -26.80
N LEU A 26 -17.91 -11.91 -26.01
CA LEU A 26 -17.69 -12.93 -24.98
C LEU A 26 -18.66 -12.66 -23.83
N PRO A 27 -19.35 -13.69 -23.31
CA PRO A 27 -20.14 -13.53 -22.10
C PRO A 27 -19.19 -13.14 -20.97
N ALA A 28 -19.51 -12.01 -20.34
CA ALA A 28 -18.89 -11.61 -19.09
C ALA A 28 -18.97 -12.79 -18.12
N CYS A 29 -17.81 -13.22 -17.60
CA CYS A 29 -17.76 -14.03 -16.42
C CYS A 29 -18.61 -13.35 -15.35
N ALA A 30 -19.77 -13.92 -15.07
CA ALA A 30 -20.46 -13.72 -13.82
C ALA A 30 -19.56 -14.36 -12.74
N ALA A 31 -18.56 -13.61 -12.29
CA ALA A 31 -17.99 -13.86 -10.98
C ALA A 31 -19.14 -13.65 -10.00
N GLN A 32 -19.48 -14.73 -9.29
CA GLN A 32 -20.42 -14.65 -8.19
C GLN A 32 -19.79 -13.73 -7.17
N THR A 33 -20.26 -12.49 -7.11
CA THR A 33 -20.05 -11.61 -5.98
C THR A 33 -20.84 -12.24 -4.84
N GLU A 34 -20.21 -13.14 -4.10
CA GLU A 34 -20.63 -13.36 -2.73
C GLU A 34 -20.48 -12.00 -2.06
N THR A 35 -21.63 -11.34 -1.94
CA THR A 35 -21.74 -10.09 -1.21
C THR A 35 -21.68 -10.52 0.24
N GLU A 36 -20.46 -10.77 0.71
CA GLU A 36 -20.20 -10.86 2.12
C GLU A 36 -20.66 -9.52 2.70
N GLU A 37 -21.69 -9.55 3.55
CA GLU A 37 -22.06 -8.39 4.36
C GLU A 37 -20.88 -8.13 5.30
N VAL A 38 -19.89 -7.39 4.80
CA VAL A 38 -18.80 -6.88 5.63
C VAL A 38 -19.44 -5.89 6.58
N GLY A 39 -19.48 -6.27 7.86
CA GLY A 39 -20.03 -5.49 8.94
C GLY A 39 -19.61 -4.01 8.84
N ALA A 40 -20.53 -3.11 9.18
CA ALA A 40 -20.18 -1.75 9.51
C ALA A 40 -18.98 -1.80 10.48
N GLY A 41 -17.94 -0.97 10.25
CA GLY A 41 -16.72 -0.98 11.06
C GLY A 41 -17.10 -1.07 12.54
N GLU A 42 -16.77 -2.20 13.15
CA GLU A 42 -17.39 -2.61 14.40
C GLU A 42 -16.85 -1.74 15.52
N GLY A 43 -17.73 -0.90 16.09
CA GLY A 43 -17.63 -0.27 17.40
C GLY A 43 -16.41 0.63 17.64
N ALA A 44 -16.66 1.91 17.90
CA ALA A 44 -15.67 2.71 18.62
C ALA A 44 -15.30 1.99 19.93
N ILE A 45 -14.07 1.48 20.02
CA ILE A 45 -13.62 0.79 21.24
C ILE A 45 -13.31 1.89 22.27
N GLY A 46 -13.79 1.72 23.50
CA GLY A 46 -13.83 2.76 24.53
C GLY A 46 -12.46 3.29 24.98
N ALA A 47 -12.46 4.22 25.94
CA ALA A 47 -11.24 4.92 26.39
C ALA A 47 -10.12 3.99 26.89
N ASP A 48 -10.46 2.81 27.43
CA ASP A 48 -9.48 1.80 27.87
C ASP A 48 -8.69 1.24 26.68
N ALA A 49 -9.35 1.06 25.54
CA ALA A 49 -8.68 0.61 24.33
C ALA A 49 -7.75 1.66 23.75
N TYR A 50 -8.19 2.93 23.76
CA TYR A 50 -7.33 4.03 23.36
C TYR A 50 -6.04 4.06 24.19
N ALA A 51 -6.14 3.91 25.51
CA ALA A 51 -4.96 3.88 26.38
C ALA A 51 -4.02 2.72 26.03
N ALA A 52 -4.56 1.50 25.84
CA ALA A 52 -3.76 0.33 25.46
C ALA A 52 -3.00 0.53 24.14
N TYR A 53 -3.66 1.08 23.12
CA TYR A 53 -3.01 1.37 21.84
C TYR A 53 -1.98 2.51 21.94
N VAL A 54 -2.22 3.53 22.78
CA VAL A 54 -1.23 4.58 23.04
C VAL A 54 0.02 4.00 23.70
N ASP A 55 -0.14 3.15 24.71
CA ASP A 55 0.98 2.51 25.41
C ASP A 55 1.78 1.63 24.44
N PHE A 56 1.10 0.88 23.57
CA PHE A 56 1.73 0.12 22.50
C PHE A 56 2.52 1.01 21.53
N VAL A 57 1.92 2.09 21.03
CA VAL A 57 2.61 3.05 20.14
C VAL A 57 3.85 3.63 20.80
N ASN A 58 3.78 3.99 22.08
CA ASN A 58 4.92 4.54 22.82
C ASN A 58 6.02 3.50 23.05
N ALA A 59 5.66 2.24 23.31
CA ALA A 59 6.61 1.14 23.47
C ALA A 59 7.41 0.86 22.19
N GLU A 60 6.80 1.09 21.02
CA GLU A 60 7.44 0.96 19.71
C GLU A 60 8.18 2.24 19.26
N GLY A 61 8.41 3.18 20.19
CA GLY A 61 9.14 4.43 19.92
C GLY A 61 8.34 5.47 19.14
N GLY A 62 7.05 5.25 18.93
CA GLY A 62 6.11 6.24 18.42
C GLY A 62 5.69 7.25 19.49
N SER A 63 4.81 8.17 19.11
CA SER A 63 4.13 9.04 20.08
C SER A 63 2.77 9.45 19.58
N VAL A 64 1.77 9.42 20.47
CA VAL A 64 0.44 9.96 20.21
C VAL A 64 0.36 11.36 20.82
N ARG A 65 0.01 12.35 20.01
CA ARG A 65 -0.05 13.76 20.43
C ARG A 65 -1.49 14.21 20.59
N SER A 66 -1.76 14.94 21.68
CA SER A 66 -3.07 15.53 21.90
C SER A 66 -3.46 16.45 20.73
N GLY A 67 -4.67 16.28 20.20
CA GLY A 67 -5.20 17.08 19.09
C GLY A 67 -4.73 16.63 17.69
N GLU A 68 -3.92 15.58 17.58
CA GLU A 68 -3.48 14.99 16.31
C GLU A 68 -4.06 13.58 16.15
N VAL A 69 -4.54 13.25 14.96
CA VAL A 69 -4.90 11.85 14.64
C VAL A 69 -3.62 11.05 14.45
N THR A 70 -3.55 9.87 15.08
CA THR A 70 -2.50 8.89 14.85
C THR A 70 -3.11 7.63 14.25
N VAL A 71 -2.56 7.18 13.14
CA VAL A 71 -2.86 5.87 12.55
C VAL A 71 -1.74 4.93 12.96
N LEU A 72 -2.11 3.79 13.53
CA LEU A 72 -1.22 2.67 13.82
C LEU A 72 -1.48 1.58 12.77
N GLY A 73 -0.46 1.17 12.04
CA GLY A 73 -0.49 0.00 11.17
C GLY A 73 0.14 -1.17 11.92
N LEU A 74 -0.62 -2.25 12.06
CA LEU A 74 -0.16 -3.50 12.64
C LEU A 74 0.03 -4.49 11.49
N ARG A 75 1.29 -4.71 11.12
CA ARG A 75 1.69 -5.65 10.07
C ARG A 75 1.83 -7.06 10.65
N GLY A 76 1.27 -8.05 9.97
CA GLY A 76 1.34 -9.46 10.38
C GLY A 76 0.26 -9.84 11.40
N VAL A 77 -0.79 -9.03 11.53
CA VAL A 77 -1.97 -9.35 12.34
C VAL A 77 -3.25 -8.85 11.70
N ASP A 78 -4.22 -9.76 11.60
CA ASP A 78 -5.54 -9.45 11.05
C ASP A 78 -6.45 -8.75 12.05
N PHE A 79 -7.63 -8.40 11.56
CA PHE A 79 -8.64 -7.68 12.35
C PHE A 79 -9.12 -8.47 13.58
N ASP A 80 -9.06 -9.80 13.56
CA ASP A 80 -9.45 -10.65 14.69
C ASP A 80 -8.30 -10.89 15.68
N GLY A 81 -7.10 -10.37 15.37
CA GLY A 81 -5.90 -10.53 16.16
C GLY A 81 -5.14 -11.83 15.86
N ASN A 82 -5.43 -12.50 14.73
CA ASN A 82 -4.67 -13.66 14.32
C ASN A 82 -3.37 -13.22 13.65
N HIS A 83 -2.27 -13.84 14.06
CA HIS A 83 -0.97 -13.60 13.45
C HIS A 83 -0.83 -14.31 12.11
N HIS A 84 -0.17 -13.65 11.18
CA HIS A 84 0.22 -14.23 9.91
C HIS A 84 1.61 -13.72 9.49
N PRO A 85 2.36 -14.49 8.67
CA PRO A 85 3.60 -13.99 8.10
C PRO A 85 3.31 -12.81 7.17
N THR A 86 4.22 -11.84 7.15
CA THR A 86 4.23 -10.80 6.12
C THR A 86 4.69 -11.43 4.81
N ARG A 87 3.81 -11.44 3.81
CA ARG A 87 4.09 -11.92 2.44
C ARG A 87 3.35 -11.07 1.44
N PHE A 88 3.81 -11.06 0.21
CA PHE A 88 3.16 -10.31 -0.85
C PHE A 88 1.92 -11.09 -1.27
N ALA A 89 0.77 -10.46 -1.11
CA ALA A 89 -0.52 -11.09 -1.34
C ALA A 89 -1.56 -10.02 -1.63
N HIS A 90 -2.52 -10.37 -2.47
CA HIS A 90 -3.67 -9.51 -2.73
C HIS A 90 -4.73 -9.74 -1.64
N ALA A 91 -4.44 -9.29 -0.42
CA ALA A 91 -5.23 -9.52 0.78
C ALA A 91 -5.28 -8.26 1.66
N PHE A 92 -6.37 -8.08 2.40
CA PHE A 92 -6.52 -7.04 3.44
C PHE A 92 -6.44 -7.68 4.83
N ASP A 93 -5.36 -8.41 5.07
CA ASP A 93 -5.12 -9.23 6.27
C ASP A 93 -4.29 -8.51 7.34
N ASP A 94 -3.92 -7.24 7.16
CA ASP A 94 -3.35 -6.40 8.22
C ASP A 94 -4.42 -5.49 8.86
N THR A 95 -4.09 -4.92 10.03
CA THR A 95 -4.96 -3.99 10.75
C THR A 95 -4.44 -2.55 10.74
N PHE A 96 -5.29 -1.59 10.38
CA PHE A 96 -5.09 -0.18 10.70
C PHE A 96 -5.95 0.24 11.90
N VAL A 97 -5.38 0.99 12.83
CA VAL A 97 -6.06 1.53 14.01
C VAL A 97 -5.94 3.05 14.01
N VAL A 98 -7.06 3.76 13.97
CA VAL A 98 -7.11 5.22 14.01
C VAL A 98 -7.40 5.67 15.44
N LEU A 99 -6.40 6.27 16.06
CA LEU A 99 -6.47 6.90 17.38
C LEU A 99 -6.84 8.38 17.21
N LYS A 100 -8.06 8.74 17.60
CA LYS A 100 -8.59 10.09 17.41
C LYS A 100 -8.32 11.00 18.61
N ALA A 101 -8.36 12.30 18.35
CA ALA A 101 -8.14 13.32 19.38
C ALA A 101 -9.19 13.28 20.52
N ASP A 102 -10.39 12.78 20.26
CA ASP A 102 -11.46 12.58 21.26
C ASP A 102 -11.31 11.28 22.06
N LYS A 103 -10.18 10.57 21.89
CA LYS A 103 -9.84 9.28 22.51
C LYS A 103 -10.75 8.13 22.09
N THR A 104 -11.40 8.23 20.94
CA THR A 104 -12.03 7.08 20.29
C THR A 104 -11.03 6.33 19.41
N VAL A 105 -11.30 5.04 19.21
CA VAL A 105 -10.52 4.15 18.36
C VAL A 105 -11.42 3.61 17.27
N GLU A 106 -10.96 3.63 16.01
CA GLU A 106 -11.60 2.89 14.92
C GLU A 106 -10.58 1.96 14.26
N ARG A 107 -10.98 0.73 13.95
CA ARG A 107 -10.14 -0.28 13.29
C ARG A 107 -10.59 -0.50 11.86
N PHE A 108 -9.66 -0.85 10.98
CA PHE A 108 -9.91 -1.09 9.57
C PHE A 108 -9.09 -2.28 9.08
N HIS A 109 -9.70 -3.10 8.24
CA HIS A 109 -8.97 -4.06 7.42
C HIS A 109 -8.12 -3.30 6.39
N GLY A 110 -6.89 -3.74 6.22
CA GLY A 110 -6.01 -3.16 5.23
C GLY A 110 -4.83 -4.06 4.90
N SER A 111 -3.92 -3.54 4.12
CA SER A 111 -2.66 -4.19 3.80
C SER A 111 -1.53 -3.19 3.97
N THR A 112 -0.51 -3.60 4.71
CA THR A 112 0.75 -2.87 4.88
C THR A 112 1.88 -3.45 4.03
N HIS A 113 1.57 -4.52 3.29
CA HIS A 113 2.46 -5.24 2.37
C HIS A 113 2.04 -5.03 0.91
N PRO A 114 2.91 -5.35 -0.05
CA PRO A 114 2.61 -5.24 -1.47
C PRO A 114 1.60 -6.31 -1.90
N PHE A 115 0.84 -5.98 -2.94
CA PHE A 115 0.00 -6.94 -3.66
C PHE A 115 0.78 -7.62 -4.79
N GLU A 116 1.75 -6.92 -5.35
CA GLU A 116 2.52 -7.40 -6.50
C GLU A 116 3.71 -8.21 -6.03
N VAL A 117 3.90 -9.38 -6.62
CA VAL A 117 5.09 -10.22 -6.44
C VAL A 117 6.13 -9.95 -7.52
N THR A 118 5.70 -9.55 -8.71
CA THR A 118 6.58 -9.25 -9.84
C THR A 118 6.76 -7.77 -10.03
N GLY A 119 7.98 -7.35 -10.35
CA GLY A 119 8.33 -5.97 -10.66
C GLY A 119 7.38 -5.31 -11.68
N VAL A 120 6.93 -4.10 -11.36
CA VAL A 120 6.12 -3.26 -12.27
C VAL A 120 6.95 -2.08 -12.78
N ALA A 121 6.58 -1.54 -13.93
CA ALA A 121 7.30 -0.42 -14.54
C ALA A 121 7.44 0.78 -13.58
N GLY A 122 8.66 1.30 -13.46
CA GLY A 122 8.98 2.44 -12.58
C GLY A 122 9.45 2.04 -11.18
N VAL A 123 9.39 0.76 -10.83
CA VAL A 123 10.05 0.23 -9.64
C VAL A 123 11.56 0.11 -9.91
N PRO A 124 12.44 0.45 -8.95
CA PRO A 124 13.89 0.31 -9.12
C PRO A 124 14.34 -1.15 -9.08
N ASP A 125 15.33 -1.47 -9.91
CA ASP A 125 16.22 -2.63 -9.79
C ASP A 125 17.42 -2.19 -8.92
N VAL A 126 17.49 -2.65 -7.67
CA VAL A 126 18.47 -2.23 -6.66
C VAL A 126 19.66 -3.18 -6.54
N ASP A 127 19.57 -4.39 -7.07
CA ASP A 127 20.65 -5.38 -7.04
C ASP A 127 21.35 -5.58 -8.41
N GLY A 128 20.74 -5.05 -9.48
CA GLY A 128 21.29 -5.00 -10.83
C GLY A 128 21.06 -6.27 -11.65
N ASP A 129 20.10 -7.12 -11.28
CA ASP A 129 19.79 -8.37 -11.99
C ASP A 129 18.94 -8.15 -13.27
N GLY A 130 18.46 -6.93 -13.49
CA GLY A 130 17.63 -6.55 -14.63
C GLY A 130 16.13 -6.61 -14.36
N GLN A 131 15.69 -6.92 -13.15
CA GLN A 131 14.29 -6.99 -12.72
C GLN A 131 13.97 -5.90 -11.67
N PRO A 132 12.76 -5.30 -11.69
CA PRO A 132 12.39 -4.34 -10.66
C PRO A 132 12.09 -5.01 -9.30
N ASP A 133 12.67 -4.48 -8.22
CA ASP A 133 12.55 -5.03 -6.86
C ASP A 133 11.41 -4.37 -6.08
N ILE A 134 10.37 -5.17 -5.81
CA ILE A 134 9.20 -4.72 -5.06
C ILE A 134 9.61 -4.31 -3.64
N GLY A 135 9.09 -3.16 -3.20
CA GLY A 135 9.48 -2.56 -1.93
C GLY A 135 8.43 -2.73 -0.84
N LEU A 136 8.91 -2.92 0.39
CA LEU A 136 8.11 -2.90 1.61
C LEU A 136 8.65 -1.82 2.55
N ILE A 137 7.82 -0.88 3.00
CA ILE A 137 8.31 0.13 3.96
C ILE A 137 8.64 -0.50 5.30
N ARG A 138 9.69 0.01 5.96
CA ARG A 138 10.13 -0.49 7.26
C ARG A 138 9.11 -0.12 8.35
N PRO A 139 9.07 -0.85 9.47
CA PRO A 139 8.43 -0.35 10.68
C PRO A 139 9.05 0.98 11.13
N GLY A 140 8.23 1.87 11.68
CA GLY A 140 8.68 3.18 12.11
C GLY A 140 7.59 4.24 12.19
N SER A 141 8.00 5.47 12.46
CA SER A 141 7.13 6.64 12.55
C SER A 141 7.24 7.54 11.33
N TYR A 142 6.09 7.86 10.74
CA TYR A 142 5.92 8.61 9.51
C TYR A 142 4.94 9.78 9.67
N LYS A 143 5.01 10.72 8.74
CA LYS A 143 4.01 11.76 8.54
C LYS A 143 3.21 11.45 7.29
N VAL A 144 1.90 11.62 7.36
CA VAL A 144 1.02 11.38 6.22
C VAL A 144 0.31 12.67 5.83
N GLN A 145 0.35 12.97 4.53
CA GLN A 145 -0.14 14.22 3.98
C GLN A 145 -1.22 13.98 2.93
N ALA A 146 -2.30 14.74 2.99
CA ALA A 146 -3.31 14.73 1.94
C ALA A 146 -2.72 15.09 0.57
N ARG A 147 -3.17 14.39 -0.47
CA ARG A 147 -2.79 14.68 -1.85
C ARG A 147 -3.94 15.28 -2.63
N ALA A 148 -3.62 16.20 -3.54
CA ALA A 148 -4.59 16.69 -4.52
C ALA A 148 -4.99 15.58 -5.51
N LYS A 149 -4.06 14.68 -5.84
CA LYS A 149 -4.32 13.55 -6.75
C LYS A 149 -5.11 12.47 -6.03
N LYS A 150 -6.23 12.10 -6.62
CA LYS A 150 -7.07 10.98 -6.19
C LYS A 150 -6.59 9.66 -6.78
N VAL A 151 -6.88 8.57 -6.09
CA VAL A 151 -6.70 7.20 -6.57
C VAL A 151 -8.07 6.55 -6.57
N ALA A 152 -8.44 5.85 -7.66
CA ALA A 152 -9.77 5.26 -7.82
C ALA A 152 -10.92 6.25 -7.49
N ASN A 153 -10.76 7.53 -7.88
CA ASN A 153 -11.69 8.64 -7.60
C ASN A 153 -11.93 8.98 -6.10
N VAL A 154 -11.17 8.40 -5.18
CA VAL A 154 -11.19 8.72 -3.75
C VAL A 154 -9.90 9.42 -3.30
N ALA A 155 -9.93 10.05 -2.12
CA ALA A 155 -8.76 10.72 -1.57
C ALA A 155 -7.61 9.72 -1.37
N SER A 156 -6.38 10.19 -1.57
CA SER A 156 -5.16 9.42 -1.27
C SER A 156 -4.21 10.27 -0.43
N TYR A 157 -3.34 9.63 0.32
CA TYR A 157 -2.41 10.31 1.21
C TYR A 157 -0.99 9.85 0.97
N LEU A 158 -0.01 10.76 1.00
CA LEU A 158 1.41 10.46 0.83
C LEU A 158 2.05 10.18 2.19
N VAL A 159 2.76 9.06 2.31
CA VAL A 159 3.59 8.73 3.47
C VAL A 159 4.98 9.35 3.29
N THR A 160 5.46 10.04 4.32
CA THR A 160 6.73 10.79 4.29
C THR A 160 7.52 10.60 5.59
N THR A 161 8.84 10.74 5.52
CA THR A 161 9.71 10.87 6.70
C THR A 161 10.24 12.29 6.72
N ASP A 162 9.97 13.04 7.78
CA ASP A 162 10.34 14.46 7.89
C ASP A 162 9.92 15.33 6.70
N GLY A 163 8.77 15.01 6.08
CA GLY A 163 8.24 15.70 4.91
C GLY A 163 8.94 15.36 3.59
N LYS A 164 9.89 14.41 3.59
CA LYS A 164 10.55 13.92 2.39
C LYS A 164 9.76 12.76 1.78
N ASN A 165 9.57 12.81 0.45
CA ASN A 165 9.04 11.71 -0.36
C ASN A 165 10.12 10.66 -0.64
N SER A 166 10.75 10.16 0.41
CA SER A 166 11.75 9.09 0.37
C SER A 166 11.81 8.53 1.78
N ILE A 167 11.38 7.28 1.94
CA ILE A 167 11.26 6.63 3.24
C ILE A 167 11.99 5.29 3.24
N PRO A 168 12.59 4.88 4.38
CA PRO A 168 13.29 3.61 4.46
C PRO A 168 12.38 2.44 4.06
N SER A 169 12.91 1.56 3.22
CA SER A 169 12.22 0.35 2.77
C SER A 169 13.17 -0.83 2.70
N TRP A 170 12.60 -2.02 2.67
CA TRP A 170 13.25 -3.26 2.26
C TRP A 170 12.81 -3.62 0.84
N ARG A 171 13.60 -4.44 0.14
CA ARG A 171 13.42 -4.79 -1.27
C ARG A 171 13.50 -6.30 -1.42
N ASP A 172 12.50 -6.84 -2.12
CA ASP A 172 12.46 -8.25 -2.55
C ASP A 172 13.29 -8.35 -3.83
N THR A 173 14.52 -8.83 -3.64
CA THR A 173 15.55 -8.95 -4.68
C THR A 173 15.63 -10.38 -5.23
N ASN A 174 15.10 -11.36 -4.50
CA ASN A 174 15.04 -12.74 -4.99
C ASN A 174 13.71 -13.04 -5.71
N HIS A 175 12.75 -12.12 -5.66
CA HIS A 175 11.44 -12.13 -6.32
C HIS A 175 10.54 -13.29 -5.86
N ASP A 176 10.65 -13.70 -4.60
CA ASP A 176 9.84 -14.79 -4.03
C ASP A 176 8.59 -14.31 -3.28
N GLY A 177 8.42 -12.99 -3.15
CA GLY A 177 7.29 -12.36 -2.48
C GLY A 177 7.42 -12.31 -0.96
N ILE A 178 8.59 -12.57 -0.39
CA ILE A 178 8.87 -12.58 1.04
C ILE A 178 10.12 -11.75 1.33
N ILE A 179 9.96 -10.72 2.17
CA ILE A 179 11.10 -9.96 2.69
C ILE A 179 11.67 -10.67 3.92
N ASP A 180 12.61 -11.59 3.70
CA ASP A 180 13.28 -12.33 4.76
C ASP A 180 14.36 -11.49 5.48
N GLU A 181 14.97 -12.04 6.53
CA GLU A 181 15.99 -11.32 7.31
C GLU A 181 17.22 -10.94 6.48
N GLN A 182 17.63 -11.81 5.54
CA GLN A 182 18.76 -11.54 4.66
C GLN A 182 18.46 -10.34 3.75
N GLU A 183 17.24 -10.26 3.21
CA GLU A 183 16.81 -9.14 2.39
C GLU A 183 16.68 -7.84 3.19
N LYS A 184 16.21 -7.92 4.45
CA LYS A 184 16.18 -6.77 5.38
C LYS A 184 17.58 -6.22 5.62
N GLU A 185 18.51 -7.09 6.02
CA GLU A 185 19.92 -6.72 6.27
C GLU A 185 20.57 -6.13 5.02
N ALA A 186 20.38 -6.76 3.86
CA ALA A 186 20.96 -6.30 2.60
C ALA A 186 20.39 -4.94 2.17
N SER A 187 19.08 -4.75 2.32
CA SER A 187 18.39 -3.48 2.08
C SER A 187 18.85 -2.37 3.03
N GLU A 188 19.12 -2.71 4.29
CA GLU A 188 19.67 -1.81 5.29
C GLU A 188 21.10 -1.38 4.96
N ALA A 189 21.95 -2.33 4.60
CA ALA A 189 23.33 -2.06 4.16
C ALA A 189 23.37 -1.16 2.91
N ARG A 190 22.42 -1.34 1.98
CA ARG A 190 22.26 -0.50 0.78
C ARG A 190 21.58 0.85 1.05
N ALA A 191 21.05 1.06 2.25
CA ALA A 191 20.19 2.20 2.60
C ALA A 191 19.03 2.40 1.60
N THR A 192 18.37 1.31 1.20
CA THR A 192 17.25 1.34 0.25
C THR A 192 16.10 2.20 0.77
N ALA A 193 15.45 2.90 -0.15
CA ALA A 193 14.30 3.74 0.13
C ALA A 193 13.22 3.56 -0.93
N SER A 194 11.99 3.86 -0.55
CA SER A 194 10.84 3.94 -1.45
C SER A 194 10.30 5.37 -1.49
N THR A 195 9.77 5.74 -2.65
CA THR A 195 9.08 7.02 -2.88
C THR A 195 7.64 6.74 -3.26
N ASP A 196 6.79 7.76 -3.19
CA ASP A 196 5.38 7.68 -3.58
C ASP A 196 4.60 6.55 -2.89
N ILE A 197 4.95 6.27 -1.62
CA ILE A 197 4.20 5.35 -0.78
C ILE A 197 2.93 6.05 -0.33
N LEU A 198 1.78 5.43 -0.59
CA LEU A 198 0.48 6.04 -0.39
C LEU A 198 -0.39 5.25 0.58
N PHE A 199 -1.28 5.94 1.29
CA PHE A 199 -2.56 5.36 1.69
C PHE A 199 -3.57 5.53 0.55
N HIS A 200 -4.13 4.43 0.03
CA HIS A 200 -5.15 4.49 -1.01
C HIS A 200 -6.11 3.29 -1.00
N GLN A 201 -7.21 3.42 -1.74
CA GLN A 201 -8.09 2.30 -2.03
C GLN A 201 -7.38 1.27 -2.91
N GLY A 202 -7.47 0.00 -2.56
CA GLY A 202 -7.12 -1.14 -3.38
C GLY A 202 -8.24 -1.56 -4.32
N GLU A 203 -7.91 -2.38 -5.31
CA GLU A 203 -8.87 -2.92 -6.29
C GLU A 203 -9.63 -1.83 -7.10
N GLY A 204 -10.59 -2.25 -7.93
CA GLY A 204 -11.54 -1.32 -8.56
C GLY A 204 -10.92 -0.21 -9.43
N GLY A 205 -9.80 -0.49 -10.11
CA GLY A 205 -9.07 0.48 -10.94
C GLY A 205 -8.02 1.30 -10.18
N ALA A 206 -7.68 0.92 -8.95
CA ALA A 206 -6.48 1.39 -8.27
C ALA A 206 -5.19 0.95 -9.02
N PRO A 207 -4.10 1.74 -8.94
CA PRO A 207 -2.80 1.31 -9.45
C PRO A 207 -2.24 0.16 -8.61
N PRO A 208 -1.20 -0.54 -9.12
CA PRO A 208 -0.49 -1.57 -8.37
C PRO A 208 -0.01 -1.09 -7.00
N ALA A 209 -0.14 -1.94 -5.99
CA ALA A 209 0.27 -1.65 -4.62
C ALA A 209 1.68 -2.22 -4.36
N VAL A 210 2.71 -1.41 -4.67
CA VAL A 210 4.13 -1.77 -4.54
C VAL A 210 4.71 -1.17 -3.27
N GLY A 211 4.21 -1.61 -2.13
CA GLY A 211 4.59 -1.09 -0.79
C GLY A 211 3.67 0.01 -0.25
N CYS A 212 2.59 0.33 -0.98
CA CYS A 212 1.53 1.20 -0.49
C CYS A 212 0.78 0.60 0.70
N GLN A 213 0.10 1.45 1.45
CA GLN A 213 -0.82 1.11 2.53
C GLN A 213 -2.23 1.12 1.96
N VAL A 214 -2.86 -0.05 1.88
CA VAL A 214 -4.04 -0.21 1.04
C VAL A 214 -5.24 -0.59 1.90
N LEU A 215 -6.38 0.03 1.65
CA LEU A 215 -7.66 -0.37 2.24
C LEU A 215 -8.63 -0.77 1.13
N SER A 216 -9.59 -1.63 1.43
CA SER A 216 -10.61 -2.02 0.46
C SER A 216 -11.46 -0.83 0.01
N ALA A 217 -12.20 -0.99 -1.09
CA ALA A 217 -13.14 0.04 -1.56
C ALA A 217 -14.24 0.37 -0.53
N VAL A 218 -14.54 -0.56 0.38
CA VAL A 218 -15.50 -0.39 1.48
C VAL A 218 -14.87 0.36 2.66
N GLU A 219 -13.63 0.03 3.01
CA GLU A 219 -12.93 0.60 4.17
C GLU A 219 -12.37 2.00 3.90
N MET A 220 -11.84 2.27 2.70
CA MET A 220 -11.18 3.55 2.40
C MET A 220 -12.07 4.78 2.66
N PRO A 221 -13.37 4.83 2.26
CA PRO A 221 -14.24 5.95 2.61
C PRO A 221 -14.48 6.12 4.12
N LYS A 222 -14.50 5.02 4.88
CA LYS A 222 -14.64 5.06 6.35
C LYS A 222 -13.35 5.61 6.97
N PHE A 223 -12.20 5.10 6.55
CA PHE A 223 -10.87 5.57 6.97
C PHE A 223 -10.67 7.06 6.70
N ILE A 224 -11.03 7.55 5.50
CA ILE A 224 -10.96 8.99 5.15
C ILE A 224 -11.73 9.84 6.16
N ARG A 225 -12.91 9.41 6.61
CA ARG A 225 -13.67 10.15 7.64
C ARG A 225 -13.00 10.07 9.00
N ALA A 226 -12.52 8.89 9.39
CA ALA A 226 -11.89 8.65 10.68
C ALA A 226 -10.63 9.51 10.88
N VAL A 227 -9.85 9.73 9.81
CA VAL A 227 -8.64 10.58 9.87
C VAL A 227 -8.91 12.09 9.78
N GLY A 228 -10.17 12.51 9.65
CA GLY A 228 -10.55 13.93 9.59
C GLY A 228 -10.85 14.45 8.19
N GLY A 229 -11.03 13.58 7.20
CA GLY A 229 -11.48 13.91 5.85
C GLY A 229 -10.37 13.91 4.78
N ALA A 230 -10.75 14.26 3.56
CA ALA A 230 -9.88 14.18 2.38
C ALA A 230 -8.66 15.14 2.42
N GLY A 231 -8.74 16.21 3.21
CA GLY A 231 -7.66 17.20 3.40
C GLY A 231 -6.84 16.97 4.66
N ALA A 232 -7.07 15.87 5.38
CA ALA A 232 -6.41 15.63 6.66
C ALA A 232 -4.94 15.24 6.50
N ASN A 233 -4.15 15.65 7.49
CA ASN A 233 -2.80 15.15 7.71
C ASN A 233 -2.83 14.39 9.05
N PHE A 234 -2.06 13.33 9.15
CA PHE A 234 -2.01 12.50 10.35
C PHE A 234 -0.63 11.91 10.55
N ARG A 235 -0.38 11.45 11.77
CA ARG A 235 0.80 10.64 12.09
C ARG A 235 0.52 9.19 11.73
N TYR A 236 1.54 8.51 11.21
CA TYR A 236 1.46 7.07 10.97
C TYR A 236 2.58 6.37 11.72
N VAL A 237 2.24 5.36 12.49
CA VAL A 237 3.20 4.47 13.16
C VAL A 237 2.95 3.08 12.61
N LEU A 238 3.95 2.49 11.97
CA LEU A 238 3.89 1.13 11.47
C LEU A 238 4.72 0.23 12.38
N VAL A 239 4.12 -0.86 12.83
CA VAL A 239 4.76 -1.86 13.67
C VAL A 239 4.64 -3.21 12.98
N ASP A 240 5.75 -3.94 12.90
CA ASP A 240 5.74 -5.35 12.53
C ASP A 240 5.54 -6.20 13.79
N VAL A 241 4.42 -6.92 13.82
CA VAL A 241 4.02 -7.75 14.95
C VAL A 241 4.02 -9.23 14.61
N THR A 242 4.62 -9.62 13.48
CA THR A 242 4.71 -11.03 13.05
C THR A 242 5.23 -11.93 14.17
N ASP A 243 6.25 -11.47 14.92
CA ASP A 243 6.88 -12.21 16.03
C ASP A 243 6.56 -11.64 17.43
N ARG A 244 5.58 -10.74 17.54
CA ARG A 244 5.25 -10.09 18.82
C ARG A 244 3.91 -10.58 19.36
N ASN A 245 3.82 -10.77 20.67
CA ASN A 245 2.53 -11.04 21.28
C ASN A 245 1.69 -9.74 21.31
N VAL A 246 0.58 -9.72 20.56
CA VAL A 246 -0.41 -8.62 20.60
C VAL A 246 -1.73 -9.04 21.24
N ALA A 247 -1.74 -10.16 21.98
CA ALA A 247 -2.96 -10.67 22.63
C ALA A 247 -3.60 -9.68 23.61
N ASP A 248 -2.80 -8.76 24.16
CA ASP A 248 -3.26 -7.73 25.10
C ASP A 248 -3.84 -6.49 24.39
N LEU A 249 -3.76 -6.41 23.06
CA LEU A 249 -4.41 -5.33 22.33
C LEU A 249 -5.93 -5.55 22.29
N PRO A 250 -6.73 -4.48 22.52
CA PRO A 250 -8.18 -4.53 22.42
C PRO A 250 -8.63 -4.94 21.02
N ARG A 251 -9.55 -5.91 20.96
CA ARG A 251 -10.15 -6.42 19.73
C ARG A 251 -11.49 -5.75 19.48
#